data_AF-A0A4Q3LU38-F1
#
_entry.id   AF-A0A4Q3LU38-F1
#
_cell.length_a   1.000
_cell.length_b   1.000
_cell.length_c   1.000
_cell.angle_alpha   90.00
_cell.angle_beta   90.00
_cell.angle_gamma   90.00
#
_symmetry.space_group_name_H-M   'P 1'
#
loop_
_entity.id
_entity.type
_entity.pdbx_description
1 polymer ?
#
loop_
_entity_poly.entity_id
_entity_poly.type
_entity_poly.pdbx_seq_one_letter_code
_entity_poly.pdbx_strand_id
1 'polypeptide(L)'
;MPSKPAPLSTPARRAALLHWGCALAGVALAGCSAPAPMPRGEVRGASATPHELAQSDVNRMATLGMRANLDGLFLLMDKLYRRNPAEWRKGESPGREQAAARVRAAITQRQPWGPLQGKRDIEALALALDPGFAGDRVAAFIHATADMLITAHGDRVEFFLLDSLDAQHVYNAARNVEVAVWMLSQRRGASGQPLLLADEITPTERNLSFEREFGKIIARLDLLAAVVTEKYRRAAISYVQGLLGGSFLQFLPVR
;
A
#
# COMPACT_ATOMS: atom_id res chain seq x y z
N MET A 1 51.09 -29.12 -78.38
CA MET A 1 50.90 -30.48 -77.83
C MET A 1 50.27 -30.39 -76.44
N PRO A 2 49.51 -31.40 -76.01
CA PRO A 2 48.27 -31.26 -75.22
C PRO A 2 48.41 -31.51 -73.70
N SER A 3 47.26 -31.43 -73.01
CA SER A 3 46.89 -31.97 -71.68
C SER A 3 47.12 -31.03 -70.48
N LYS A 4 46.21 -30.86 -69.52
CA LYS A 4 45.05 -31.64 -69.05
C LYS A 4 44.16 -30.74 -68.14
N PRO A 5 42.84 -30.93 -68.04
CA PRO A 5 41.98 -30.08 -67.20
C PRO A 5 42.03 -30.43 -65.71
N ALA A 6 41.70 -29.44 -64.88
CA ALA A 6 41.71 -29.44 -63.42
C ALA A 6 40.67 -30.38 -62.77
N PRO A 7 40.86 -30.79 -61.50
CA PRO A 7 39.75 -31.20 -60.65
C PRO A 7 39.18 -29.97 -59.91
N LEU A 8 37.92 -29.66 -60.18
CA LEU A 8 37.09 -28.77 -59.36
C LEU A 8 36.86 -29.42 -58.00
N SER A 9 37.53 -28.92 -56.96
CA SER A 9 37.09 -29.17 -55.58
C SER A 9 35.99 -28.15 -55.24
N THR A 10 34.79 -28.66 -54.99
CA THR A 10 33.58 -27.88 -54.69
C THR A 10 33.63 -27.39 -53.24
N PRO A 11 33.58 -26.07 -52.96
CA PRO A 11 33.54 -25.53 -51.59
C PRO A 11 32.13 -25.57 -50.96
N ALA A 12 31.14 -26.15 -51.65
CA ALA A 12 29.73 -25.98 -51.32
C ALA A 12 29.26 -26.70 -50.03
N ARG A 13 30.00 -27.67 -49.50
CA ARG A 13 29.55 -28.44 -48.32
C ARG A 13 29.85 -27.79 -46.96
N ARG A 14 30.77 -26.83 -46.88
CA ARG A 14 31.15 -26.20 -45.59
C ARG A 14 30.26 -25.02 -45.21
N ALA A 15 29.68 -24.31 -46.18
CA ALA A 15 28.79 -23.17 -45.91
C ALA A 15 27.42 -23.59 -45.36
N ALA A 16 26.87 -24.73 -45.80
CA ALA A 16 25.56 -25.20 -45.37
C ALA A 16 25.50 -25.60 -43.88
N LEU A 17 26.60 -26.11 -43.33
CA LEU A 17 26.66 -26.51 -41.91
C LEU A 17 26.76 -25.31 -40.95
N LEU A 18 27.34 -24.19 -41.39
CA LEU A 18 27.43 -22.97 -40.58
C LEU A 18 26.07 -22.26 -40.46
N HIS A 19 25.26 -22.28 -41.51
CA HIS A 19 23.94 -21.64 -41.51
C HIS A 19 22.91 -22.40 -40.66
N TRP A 20 22.98 -23.73 -40.60
CA TRP A 20 22.13 -24.52 -39.68
C TRP A 20 22.56 -24.42 -38.22
N GLY A 21 23.86 -24.30 -37.93
CA GLY A 21 24.34 -24.09 -36.56
C GLY A 21 23.86 -22.77 -35.93
N CYS A 22 23.84 -21.68 -36.71
CA CYS A 22 23.35 -20.38 -36.23
C CYS A 22 21.82 -20.35 -36.07
N ALA A 23 21.07 -21.05 -36.91
CA ALA A 23 19.60 -21.13 -36.79
C ALA A 23 19.16 -21.93 -35.55
N LEU A 24 19.87 -23.00 -35.19
CA LEU A 24 19.60 -23.77 -33.96
C LEU A 24 19.98 -23.01 -32.68
N ALA A 25 21.03 -22.18 -32.72
CA ALA A 25 21.40 -21.32 -31.58
C ALA A 25 20.36 -20.21 -31.31
N GLY A 26 19.72 -19.68 -32.36
CA GLY A 26 18.65 -18.67 -32.22
C GLY A 26 17.38 -19.20 -31.56
N VAL A 27 17.01 -20.46 -31.82
CA VAL A 27 15.82 -21.09 -31.22
C VAL A 27 16.08 -21.51 -29.76
N ALA A 28 17.31 -21.90 -29.42
CA ALA A 28 17.68 -22.25 -28.04
C ALA A 28 17.68 -21.04 -27.08
N LEU A 29 17.88 -19.82 -27.59
CA LEU A 29 17.86 -18.58 -26.79
C LEU A 29 16.45 -18.00 -26.59
N ALA A 30 15.46 -18.40 -27.39
CA ALA A 30 14.07 -17.96 -27.25
C ALA A 30 13.30 -18.72 -26.15
N GLY A 31 13.85 -19.82 -25.62
CA GLY A 31 13.22 -20.64 -24.58
C GLY A 31 13.28 -20.07 -23.16
N CYS A 32 14.09 -19.04 -22.91
CA CYS A 32 14.31 -18.49 -21.56
C CYS A 32 13.43 -17.28 -21.20
N SER A 33 12.56 -16.82 -22.11
CA SER A 33 11.71 -15.63 -21.87
C SER A 33 10.25 -15.96 -21.58
N ALA A 34 9.88 -17.23 -21.41
CA ALA A 34 8.54 -17.57 -20.94
C ALA A 34 8.44 -17.19 -19.45
N PRO A 35 7.60 -16.21 -19.06
CA PRO A 35 7.38 -15.94 -17.66
C PRO A 35 6.88 -17.22 -16.99
N ALA A 36 7.47 -17.56 -15.84
CA ALA A 36 7.03 -18.72 -15.07
C ALA A 36 5.52 -18.61 -14.83
N PRO A 37 4.75 -19.72 -14.87
CA PRO A 37 3.35 -19.69 -14.52
C PRO A 37 3.20 -18.99 -13.17
N MET A 38 2.39 -17.92 -13.12
CA MET A 38 2.11 -17.15 -11.92
C MET A 38 0.73 -17.54 -11.36
N PRO A 39 0.58 -18.72 -10.71
CA PRO A 39 -0.71 -19.21 -10.20
C PRO A 39 -1.30 -18.32 -9.10
N ARG A 40 -0.51 -17.37 -8.56
CA ARG A 40 -0.94 -16.42 -7.53
C ARG A 40 -1.15 -14.99 -8.07
N GLY A 41 -1.11 -14.82 -9.40
CA GLY A 41 -1.27 -13.53 -10.06
C GLY A 41 0.04 -12.74 -10.20
N GLU A 42 -0.05 -11.59 -10.86
CA GLU A 42 1.08 -10.72 -11.18
C GLU A 42 1.04 -9.44 -10.34
N VAL A 43 2.20 -8.90 -9.99
CA VAL A 43 2.30 -7.57 -9.38
C VAL A 43 1.98 -6.53 -10.45
N ARG A 44 0.89 -5.78 -10.26
CA ARG A 44 0.54 -4.68 -11.16
C ARG A 44 1.09 -3.37 -10.62
N GLY A 45 1.94 -2.71 -11.40
CA GLY A 45 2.34 -1.32 -11.15
C GLY A 45 1.20 -0.36 -11.44
N ALA A 46 1.23 0.82 -10.81
CA ALA A 46 0.35 1.92 -11.21
C ALA A 46 0.75 2.44 -12.60
N SER A 47 -0.23 2.91 -13.38
CA SER A 47 0.03 3.60 -14.65
C SER A 47 0.88 4.84 -14.39
N ALA A 48 1.93 5.05 -15.19
CA ALA A 48 2.76 6.25 -15.07
C ALA A 48 1.90 7.49 -15.36
N THR A 49 1.88 8.43 -14.42
CA THR A 49 1.22 9.74 -14.59
C THR A 49 2.26 10.87 -14.58
N PRO A 50 2.07 11.97 -15.35
CA PRO A 50 3.03 13.08 -15.37
C PRO A 50 3.29 13.72 -14.01
N HIS A 51 2.35 13.60 -13.08
CA HIS A 51 2.43 14.13 -11.71
C HIS A 51 3.50 13.43 -10.86
N GLU A 52 3.92 12.23 -11.25
CA GLU A 52 4.93 11.43 -10.55
C GLU A 52 6.33 12.04 -10.63
N LEU A 53 6.59 12.82 -11.70
CA LEU A 53 7.86 13.54 -11.86
C LEU A 53 8.11 14.56 -10.75
N ALA A 54 7.05 15.00 -10.05
CA ALA A 54 7.13 15.91 -8.91
C ALA A 54 7.20 15.18 -7.55
N GLN A 55 7.38 13.86 -7.53
CA GLN A 55 7.50 13.05 -6.30
C GLN A 55 8.91 12.48 -6.15
N SER A 56 9.46 12.54 -4.94
CA SER A 56 10.62 11.69 -4.59
C SER A 56 10.19 10.24 -4.38
N ASP A 57 11.11 9.28 -4.44
CA ASP A 57 10.80 7.85 -4.20
C ASP A 57 10.09 7.61 -2.87
N VAL A 58 10.49 8.33 -1.81
CA VAL A 58 9.84 8.24 -0.49
C VAL A 58 8.43 8.83 -0.52
N ASN A 59 8.22 9.94 -1.22
CA ASN A 59 6.89 10.56 -1.32
C ASN A 59 5.96 9.71 -2.20
N ARG A 60 6.51 9.05 -3.24
CA ARG A 60 5.82 8.05 -4.04
C ARG A 60 5.43 6.84 -3.19
N MET A 61 6.35 6.34 -2.36
CA MET A 61 6.07 5.26 -1.40
C MET A 61 4.96 5.64 -0.42
N ALA A 62 4.99 6.86 0.13
CA ALA A 62 3.95 7.37 1.02
C ALA A 62 2.59 7.45 0.31
N THR A 63 2.56 7.93 -0.94
CA THR A 63 1.34 8.02 -1.77
C THR A 63 0.74 6.63 -2.01
N LEU A 64 1.59 5.66 -2.43
CA LEU A 64 1.15 4.28 -2.65
C LEU A 64 0.70 3.61 -1.36
N GLY A 65 1.40 3.85 -0.25
CA GLY A 65 1.07 3.35 1.08
C GLY A 65 -0.28 3.86 1.57
N MET A 66 -0.52 5.17 1.48
CA MET A 66 -1.80 5.79 1.85
C MET A 66 -2.94 5.20 1.02
N ARG A 67 -2.79 5.13 -0.30
CA ARG A 67 -3.79 4.52 -1.18
C ARG A 67 -4.10 3.07 -0.77
N ALA A 68 -3.05 2.26 -0.57
CA ALA A 68 -3.22 0.86 -0.17
C ALA A 68 -3.86 0.70 1.22
N ASN A 69 -3.62 1.66 2.13
CA ASN A 69 -4.25 1.69 3.45
C ASN A 69 -5.74 2.01 3.34
N LEU A 70 -6.13 3.03 2.57
CA LEU A 70 -7.54 3.37 2.32
C LEU A 70 -8.27 2.22 1.61
N ASP A 71 -7.66 1.61 0.60
CA ASP A 71 -8.21 0.42 -0.09
C ASP A 71 -8.40 -0.75 0.89
N GLY A 72 -7.48 -0.94 1.83
CA GLY A 72 -7.61 -1.91 2.92
C GLY A 72 -8.79 -1.63 3.85
N LEU A 73 -8.95 -0.39 4.31
CA LEU A 73 -10.09 0.03 5.15
C LEU A 73 -11.43 -0.15 4.42
N PHE A 74 -11.43 0.14 3.13
CA PHE A 74 -12.58 -0.05 2.25
C PHE A 74 -12.97 -1.51 2.04
N LEU A 75 -11.99 -2.41 1.98
CA LEU A 75 -12.23 -3.85 1.98
C LEU A 75 -12.77 -4.32 3.34
N LEU A 76 -12.17 -3.83 4.44
CA LEU A 76 -12.63 -4.12 5.81
C LEU A 76 -14.08 -3.65 6.01
N MET A 77 -14.44 -2.48 5.50
CA MET A 77 -15.80 -1.96 5.54
C MET A 77 -16.81 -2.90 4.88
N ASP A 78 -16.52 -3.39 3.66
CA ASP A 78 -17.40 -4.34 2.97
C ASP A 78 -17.54 -5.65 3.75
N LYS A 79 -16.44 -6.17 4.29
CA LYS A 79 -16.47 -7.36 5.16
C LYS A 79 -17.31 -7.13 6.43
N LEU A 80 -17.12 -6.00 7.09
CA LEU A 80 -17.84 -5.63 8.31
C LEU A 80 -19.33 -5.49 8.03
N TYR A 81 -19.74 -4.85 6.94
CA TYR A 81 -21.15 -4.75 6.60
C TYR A 81 -21.80 -6.09 6.22
N ARG A 82 -21.05 -7.00 5.60
CA ARG A 82 -21.53 -8.37 5.34
C ARG A 82 -21.83 -9.12 6.63
N ARG A 83 -20.95 -8.98 7.63
CA ARG A 83 -21.14 -9.61 8.95
C ARG A 83 -22.14 -8.87 9.84
N ASN A 84 -22.30 -7.57 9.66
CA ASN A 84 -23.12 -6.70 10.51
C ASN A 84 -24.16 -5.96 9.66
N PRO A 85 -25.10 -6.67 9.03
CA PRO A 85 -26.02 -6.03 8.08
C PRO A 85 -27.03 -5.09 8.76
N ALA A 86 -27.17 -5.14 10.09
CA ALA A 86 -27.97 -4.17 10.82
C ALA A 86 -27.37 -2.75 10.75
N GLU A 87 -26.05 -2.62 10.61
CA GLU A 87 -25.36 -1.33 10.72
C GLU A 87 -25.64 -0.42 9.52
N TRP A 88 -25.52 -0.92 8.29
CA TRP A 88 -25.83 -0.11 7.10
C TRP A 88 -27.33 0.25 7.00
N ARG A 89 -28.21 -0.53 7.67
CA ARG A 89 -29.65 -0.26 7.72
C ARG A 89 -30.04 0.84 8.70
N LYS A 90 -29.14 1.27 9.58
CA LYS A 90 -29.37 2.44 10.47
C LYS A 90 -29.32 3.76 9.70
N GLY A 91 -28.70 3.78 8.53
CA GLY A 91 -28.68 4.93 7.64
C GLY A 91 -29.80 4.89 6.60
N GLU A 92 -29.90 5.97 5.83
CA GLU A 92 -30.90 6.14 4.76
C GLU A 92 -30.49 5.47 3.42
N SER A 93 -29.48 4.59 3.45
CA SER A 93 -28.94 3.99 2.23
C SER A 93 -29.84 2.83 1.75
N PRO A 94 -30.20 2.78 0.45
CA PRO A 94 -31.06 1.72 -0.10
C PRO A 94 -30.46 0.31 0.01
N GLY A 95 -29.15 0.21 0.19
CA GLY A 95 -28.44 -1.05 0.26
C GLY A 95 -27.01 -0.88 0.75
N ARG A 96 -26.36 -2.04 0.99
CA ARG A 96 -24.99 -2.12 1.49
C ARG A 96 -23.99 -1.37 0.60
N GLU A 97 -24.07 -1.55 -0.72
CA GLU A 97 -23.16 -0.86 -1.65
C GLU A 97 -23.32 0.66 -1.59
N GLN A 98 -24.56 1.16 -1.46
CA GLN A 98 -24.82 2.60 -1.36
C GLN A 98 -24.35 3.16 -0.02
N ALA A 99 -24.49 2.42 1.08
CA ALA A 99 -23.93 2.80 2.37
C ALA A 99 -22.40 2.89 2.30
N ALA A 100 -21.74 1.87 1.75
CA ALA A 100 -20.30 1.87 1.54
C ALA A 100 -19.83 3.02 0.63
N ALA A 101 -20.56 3.32 -0.44
CA ALA A 101 -20.26 4.43 -1.35
C ALA A 101 -20.36 5.78 -0.64
N ARG A 102 -21.37 5.98 0.22
CA ARG A 102 -21.53 7.19 1.03
C ARG A 102 -20.34 7.40 1.98
N VAL A 103 -19.90 6.34 2.66
CA VAL A 103 -18.74 6.42 3.57
C VAL A 103 -17.47 6.75 2.80
N ARG A 104 -17.24 6.09 1.65
CA ARG A 104 -16.09 6.39 0.76
C ARG A 104 -16.11 7.85 0.29
N ALA A 105 -17.26 8.33 -0.17
CA ALA A 105 -17.41 9.71 -0.62
C ALA A 105 -17.08 10.70 0.52
N ALA A 106 -17.58 10.44 1.72
CA ALA A 106 -17.30 11.28 2.89
C ALA A 106 -15.79 11.33 3.22
N ILE A 107 -15.10 10.18 3.17
CA ILE A 107 -13.64 10.11 3.41
C ILE A 107 -12.87 10.86 2.32
N THR A 108 -13.16 10.57 1.04
CA THR A 108 -12.45 11.17 -0.10
C THR A 108 -12.66 12.68 -0.17
N GLN A 109 -13.88 13.15 0.13
CA GLN A 109 -14.22 14.58 0.12
C GLN A 109 -13.88 15.28 1.45
N ARG A 110 -13.23 14.59 2.40
CA ARG A 110 -12.88 15.10 3.74
C ARG A 110 -14.10 15.68 4.48
N GLN A 111 -15.27 15.08 4.28
CA GLN A 111 -16.50 15.49 4.96
C GLN A 111 -16.58 14.88 6.37
N PRO A 112 -17.03 15.64 7.38
CA PRO A 112 -17.21 15.10 8.71
C PRO A 112 -18.32 14.05 8.72
N TRP A 113 -18.15 13.01 9.54
CA TRP A 113 -19.21 12.03 9.78
C TRP A 113 -20.05 12.46 10.97
N GLY A 114 -21.23 13.04 10.70
CA GLY A 114 -22.10 13.64 11.72
C GLY A 114 -22.28 12.83 13.01
N PRO A 115 -22.54 11.50 12.95
CA PRO A 115 -22.66 10.66 14.14
C PRO A 115 -21.44 10.66 15.08
N LEU A 116 -20.23 10.98 14.58
CA LEU A 116 -19.02 11.08 15.41
C LEU A 116 -18.94 12.39 16.20
N GLN A 117 -19.87 13.34 16.00
CA GLN A 117 -19.97 14.57 16.80
C GLN A 117 -18.67 15.40 16.83
N GLY A 118 -17.92 15.40 15.73
CA GLY A 118 -16.64 16.09 15.62
C GLY A 118 -15.48 15.44 16.37
N LYS A 119 -15.69 14.31 17.06
CA LYS A 119 -14.60 13.52 17.63
C LYS A 119 -13.71 12.96 16.52
N ARG A 120 -12.43 12.83 16.81
CA ARG A 120 -11.40 12.29 15.90
C ARG A 120 -10.56 11.24 16.62
N ASP A 121 -9.76 10.50 15.86
CA ASP A 121 -8.78 9.55 16.38
C ASP A 121 -9.39 8.54 17.38
N ILE A 122 -8.67 8.16 18.44
CA ILE A 122 -9.11 7.23 19.48
C ILE A 122 -10.46 7.64 20.10
N GLU A 123 -10.75 8.94 20.24
CA GLU A 123 -12.05 9.37 20.78
C GLU A 123 -13.21 9.03 19.84
N ALA A 124 -13.01 9.18 18.54
CA ALA A 124 -14.00 8.79 17.54
C ALA A 124 -14.19 7.28 17.50
N LEU A 125 -13.10 6.51 17.58
CA LEU A 125 -13.14 5.05 17.65
C LEU A 125 -13.86 4.57 18.92
N ALA A 126 -13.56 5.20 20.05
CA ALA A 126 -14.21 4.94 21.32
C ALA A 126 -15.70 5.25 21.28
N LEU A 127 -16.11 6.34 20.62
CA LEU A 127 -17.52 6.67 20.42
C LEU A 127 -18.20 5.68 19.47
N ALA A 128 -17.59 5.34 18.32
CA ALA A 128 -18.13 4.40 17.35
C ALA A 128 -18.39 3.01 17.97
N LEU A 129 -17.57 2.61 18.95
CA LEU A 129 -17.70 1.36 19.69
C LEU A 129 -18.18 1.60 21.14
N ASP A 130 -18.93 2.68 21.39
CA ASP A 130 -19.63 2.88 22.66
C ASP A 130 -20.97 2.15 22.65
N PRO A 131 -21.39 1.37 23.68
CA PRO A 131 -22.67 0.66 23.67
C PRO A 131 -23.91 1.54 23.39
N GLY A 132 -23.89 2.81 23.78
CA GLY A 132 -24.95 3.78 23.53
C GLY A 132 -24.93 4.44 22.14
N PHE A 133 -23.92 4.15 21.31
CA PHE A 133 -23.84 4.70 19.97
C PHE A 133 -24.95 4.20 19.05
N ALA A 134 -25.82 5.11 18.62
CA ALA A 134 -27.00 4.82 17.80
C ALA A 134 -26.73 4.85 16.28
N GLY A 135 -25.60 5.41 15.84
CA GLY A 135 -25.25 5.48 14.42
C GLY A 135 -24.81 4.14 13.81
N ASP A 136 -24.55 4.17 12.51
CA ASP A 136 -23.85 3.08 11.81
C ASP A 136 -22.41 2.98 12.35
N ARG A 137 -22.16 1.93 13.14
CA ARG A 137 -20.87 1.66 13.79
C ARG A 137 -19.79 1.32 12.78
N VAL A 138 -20.14 0.63 11.70
CA VAL A 138 -19.18 0.26 10.64
C VAL A 138 -18.72 1.53 9.93
N ALA A 139 -19.66 2.38 9.52
CA ALA A 139 -19.34 3.67 8.91
C ALA A 139 -18.49 4.54 9.83
N ALA A 140 -18.90 4.68 11.10
CA ALA A 140 -18.22 5.51 12.07
C ALA A 140 -16.79 5.01 12.37
N PHE A 141 -16.61 3.71 12.56
CA PHE A 141 -15.30 3.11 12.82
C PHE A 141 -14.35 3.26 11.62
N ILE A 142 -14.82 2.98 10.41
CA ILE A 142 -14.02 3.08 9.19
C ILE A 142 -13.68 4.54 8.88
N HIS A 143 -14.66 5.45 9.00
CA HIS A 143 -14.44 6.87 8.80
C HIS A 143 -13.43 7.43 9.80
N ALA A 144 -13.59 7.14 11.09
CA ALA A 144 -12.65 7.55 12.14
C ALA A 144 -11.22 7.06 11.88
N THR A 145 -11.07 5.79 11.49
CA THR A 145 -9.75 5.21 11.17
C THR A 145 -9.13 5.88 9.96
N ALA A 146 -9.90 6.06 8.88
CA ALA A 146 -9.41 6.70 7.66
C ALA A 146 -9.02 8.16 7.90
N ASP A 147 -9.84 8.90 8.64
CA ASP A 147 -9.57 10.29 8.99
C ASP A 147 -8.30 10.43 9.84
N MET A 148 -8.11 9.55 10.82
CA MET A 148 -6.88 9.46 11.61
C MET A 148 -5.65 9.20 10.72
N LEU A 149 -5.73 8.25 9.77
CA LEU A 149 -4.62 7.99 8.85
C LEU A 149 -4.28 9.21 8.00
N ILE A 150 -5.29 9.86 7.42
CA ILE A 150 -5.08 11.05 6.57
C ILE A 150 -4.49 12.21 7.40
N THR A 151 -4.97 12.39 8.63
CA THR A 151 -4.48 13.44 9.54
C THR A 151 -3.03 13.19 9.95
N ALA A 152 -2.67 11.94 10.26
CA ALA A 152 -1.29 11.56 10.56
C ALA A 152 -0.33 11.81 9.38
N HIS A 153 -0.87 11.95 8.18
CA HIS A 153 -0.14 12.30 6.97
C HIS A 153 -0.27 13.79 6.59
N GLY A 154 -0.62 14.65 7.53
CA GLY A 154 -0.70 16.10 7.31
C GLY A 154 -1.85 16.48 6.38
N ASP A 155 -3.00 15.82 6.53
CA ASP A 155 -4.24 16.04 5.77
C ASP A 155 -4.12 15.81 4.25
N ARG A 156 -3.17 14.95 3.85
CA ARG A 156 -2.88 14.63 2.45
C ARG A 156 -3.07 13.15 2.15
N VAL A 157 -3.42 12.88 0.89
CA VAL A 157 -3.47 11.52 0.32
C VAL A 157 -2.45 11.28 -0.79
N GLU A 158 -1.86 12.35 -1.32
CA GLU A 158 -0.74 12.34 -2.27
C GLU A 158 0.36 13.27 -1.75
N PHE A 159 1.62 12.93 -2.01
CA PHE A 159 2.78 13.64 -1.44
C PHE A 159 3.76 14.07 -2.53
N PHE A 160 4.19 15.33 -2.50
CA PHE A 160 5.08 15.96 -3.48
C PHE A 160 6.40 16.38 -2.85
N LEU A 161 7.39 16.78 -3.65
CA LEU A 161 8.75 17.08 -3.20
C LEU A 161 8.86 18.01 -1.99
N LEU A 162 7.96 19.00 -1.88
CA LEU A 162 7.93 19.97 -0.78
C LEU A 162 7.18 19.49 0.46
N ASP A 163 6.47 18.37 0.38
CA ASP A 163 5.75 17.82 1.52
C ASP A 163 6.70 17.10 2.46
N SER A 164 6.60 17.44 3.73
CA SER A 164 7.26 16.74 4.83
C SER A 164 6.26 15.84 5.55
N LEU A 165 6.63 14.57 5.74
CA LEU A 165 5.85 13.63 6.53
C LEU A 165 6.45 13.54 7.93
N ASP A 166 5.61 13.68 8.96
CA ASP A 166 6.05 13.50 10.34
C ASP A 166 6.07 12.00 10.69
N ALA A 167 7.27 11.45 10.89
CA ALA A 167 7.44 10.03 11.19
C ALA A 167 6.76 9.62 12.51
N GLN A 168 6.73 10.51 13.51
CA GLN A 168 6.12 10.22 14.80
C GLN A 168 4.59 10.16 14.67
N HIS A 169 3.98 11.05 13.89
CA HIS A 169 2.54 10.98 13.63
C HIS A 169 2.16 9.69 12.90
N VAL A 170 2.92 9.27 11.88
CA VAL A 170 2.68 8.01 11.16
C VAL A 170 2.85 6.79 12.08
N TYR A 171 3.88 6.80 12.93
CA TYR A 171 4.09 5.75 13.94
C TYR A 171 2.93 5.69 14.94
N ASN A 172 2.48 6.84 15.45
CA ASN A 172 1.34 6.92 16.36
C ASN A 172 0.07 6.39 15.69
N ALA A 173 -0.14 6.67 14.41
CA ALA A 173 -1.26 6.11 13.66
C ALA A 173 -1.22 4.57 13.61
N ALA A 174 -0.04 3.95 13.47
CA ALA A 174 0.09 2.49 13.52
C ALA A 174 -0.38 1.94 14.87
N ARG A 175 0.07 2.55 15.97
CA ARG A 175 -0.33 2.18 17.33
C ARG A 175 -1.82 2.44 17.58
N ASN A 176 -2.38 3.52 17.04
CA ASN A 176 -3.81 3.80 17.15
C ASN A 176 -4.66 2.79 16.34
N VAL A 177 -4.16 2.29 15.20
CA VAL A 177 -4.82 1.17 14.49
C VAL A 177 -4.82 -0.09 15.35
N GLU A 178 -3.73 -0.40 16.07
CA GLU A 178 -3.72 -1.53 17.02
C GLU A 178 -4.75 -1.35 18.14
N VAL A 179 -4.85 -0.13 18.69
CA VAL A 179 -5.89 0.20 19.67
C VAL A 179 -7.29 0.02 19.07
N ALA A 180 -7.50 0.43 17.81
CA ALA A 180 -8.76 0.23 17.10
C ALA A 180 -9.12 -1.25 16.96
N VAL A 181 -8.16 -2.09 16.58
CA VAL A 181 -8.30 -3.56 16.47
C VAL A 181 -8.62 -4.17 17.84
N TRP A 182 -7.89 -3.76 18.88
CA TRP A 182 -8.16 -4.19 20.24
C TRP A 182 -9.59 -3.82 20.66
N MET A 183 -10.01 -2.56 20.46
CA MET A 183 -11.37 -2.12 20.77
C MET A 183 -12.44 -2.92 20.02
N LEU A 184 -12.24 -3.16 18.73
CA LEU A 184 -13.13 -3.97 17.89
C LEU A 184 -13.26 -5.40 18.45
N SER A 185 -12.15 -5.99 18.90
CA SER A 185 -12.11 -7.35 19.45
C SER A 185 -12.68 -7.46 20.86
N GLN A 186 -12.58 -6.42 21.69
CA GLN A 186 -12.88 -6.48 23.12
C GLN A 186 -14.22 -5.87 23.50
N ARG A 187 -14.69 -4.83 22.81
CA ARG A 187 -15.89 -4.12 23.26
C ARG A 187 -17.16 -4.95 23.05
N ARG A 188 -18.02 -4.94 24.06
CA ARG A 188 -19.26 -5.71 24.13
C ARG A 188 -20.45 -4.81 24.44
N GLY A 189 -21.62 -5.19 23.93
CA GLY A 189 -22.90 -4.60 24.32
C GLY A 189 -23.44 -5.17 25.63
N ALA A 190 -24.61 -4.70 26.05
CA ALA A 190 -25.27 -5.13 27.30
C ALA A 190 -25.55 -6.64 27.37
N SER A 191 -25.71 -7.31 26.22
CA SER A 191 -25.91 -8.76 26.11
C SER A 191 -24.61 -9.57 26.17
N GLY A 192 -23.46 -8.93 26.39
CA GLY A 192 -22.14 -9.58 26.37
C GLY A 192 -21.63 -9.93 24.97
N GLN A 193 -22.37 -9.60 23.92
CA GLN A 193 -21.99 -9.85 22.52
C GLN A 193 -21.09 -8.74 21.97
N PRO A 194 -20.18 -9.03 21.01
CA PRO A 194 -19.39 -8.01 20.31
C PRO A 194 -20.28 -6.93 19.69
N LEU A 195 -19.83 -5.67 19.77
CA LEU A 195 -20.55 -4.55 19.15
C LEU A 195 -20.50 -4.59 17.61
N LEU A 196 -19.44 -5.17 17.06
CA LEU A 196 -19.29 -5.50 15.66
C LEU A 196 -18.68 -6.90 15.54
N LEU A 197 -19.29 -7.75 14.73
CA LEU A 197 -18.79 -9.07 14.39
C LEU A 197 -17.66 -8.92 13.36
N ALA A 198 -16.42 -9.25 13.75
CA ALA A 198 -15.22 -9.13 12.92
C ALA A 198 -14.53 -10.50 12.78
N ASP A 199 -13.40 -10.74 13.46
CA ASP A 199 -12.78 -12.06 13.49
C ASP A 199 -13.60 -13.07 14.31
N GLU A 200 -13.40 -14.36 14.04
CA GLU A 200 -14.05 -15.45 14.75
C GLU A 200 -13.07 -16.60 14.96
N ILE A 201 -12.97 -17.06 16.20
CA ILE A 201 -12.21 -18.25 16.58
C ILE A 201 -13.17 -19.13 17.38
N THR A 202 -13.69 -20.17 16.75
CA THR A 202 -14.49 -21.23 17.38
C THR A 202 -13.73 -22.55 17.31
N PRO A 203 -14.20 -23.61 17.98
CA PRO A 203 -13.60 -24.95 17.84
C PRO A 203 -13.61 -25.48 16.40
N THR A 204 -14.54 -25.01 15.56
CA THR A 204 -14.76 -25.50 14.20
C THR A 204 -14.29 -24.55 13.11
N GLU A 205 -14.23 -23.23 13.37
CA GLU A 205 -13.89 -22.23 12.37
C GLU A 205 -12.89 -21.19 12.91
N ARG A 206 -11.93 -20.79 12.07
CA ARG A 206 -10.98 -19.71 12.35
C ARG A 206 -10.97 -18.70 11.22
N ASN A 207 -11.68 -17.59 11.41
CA ASN A 207 -11.66 -16.45 10.49
C ASN A 207 -10.83 -15.32 11.09
N LEU A 208 -9.58 -15.21 10.63
CA LEU A 208 -8.64 -14.13 10.97
C LEU A 208 -8.46 -13.15 9.80
N SER A 209 -9.50 -13.02 8.98
CA SER A 209 -9.41 -12.26 7.75
C SER A 209 -9.50 -10.75 7.97
N PHE A 210 -9.97 -10.27 9.13
CA PHE A 210 -9.96 -8.85 9.49
C PHE A 210 -8.62 -8.47 10.07
N GLU A 211 -8.16 -9.21 11.08
CA GLU A 211 -6.81 -9.08 11.67
C GLU A 211 -5.71 -9.01 10.60
N ARG A 212 -5.79 -9.86 9.58
CA ARG A 212 -4.83 -9.86 8.47
C ARG A 212 -4.83 -8.56 7.66
N GLU A 213 -5.99 -7.95 7.42
CA GLU A 213 -6.04 -6.69 6.67
C GLU A 213 -5.57 -5.51 7.54
N PHE A 214 -5.90 -5.48 8.83
CA PHE A 214 -5.36 -4.49 9.76
C PHE A 214 -3.84 -4.62 9.91
N GLY A 215 -3.31 -5.84 10.05
CA GLY A 215 -1.88 -6.09 10.14
C GLY A 215 -1.10 -5.57 8.94
N LYS A 216 -1.68 -5.61 7.72
CA LYS A 216 -1.06 -4.98 6.53
C LYS A 216 -1.01 -3.47 6.64
N ILE A 217 -2.04 -2.84 7.21
CA ILE A 217 -2.08 -1.38 7.41
C ILE A 217 -1.01 -0.98 8.44
N ILE A 218 -0.99 -1.66 9.59
CA ILE A 218 0.01 -1.43 10.65
C ILE A 218 1.42 -1.57 10.10
N ALA A 219 1.71 -2.67 9.40
CA ALA A 219 3.04 -2.93 8.83
C ALA A 219 3.49 -1.85 7.83
N ARG A 220 2.58 -1.32 7.00
CA ARG A 220 2.91 -0.24 6.07
C ARG A 220 3.19 1.08 6.78
N LEU A 221 2.43 1.39 7.83
CA LEU A 221 2.63 2.60 8.63
C LEU A 221 3.96 2.52 9.39
N ASP A 222 4.25 1.41 10.06
CA ASP A 222 5.52 1.19 10.75
C ASP A 222 6.73 1.29 9.80
N LEU A 223 6.65 0.66 8.62
CA LEU A 223 7.71 0.74 7.62
C LEU A 223 7.89 2.18 7.11
N LEU A 224 6.80 2.88 6.80
CA LEU A 224 6.87 4.26 6.33
C LEU A 224 7.48 5.20 7.38
N ALA A 225 7.08 5.05 8.65
CA ALA A 225 7.65 5.83 9.75
C ALA A 225 9.18 5.61 9.87
N ALA A 226 9.63 4.36 9.78
CA ALA A 226 11.06 4.02 9.81
C ALA A 226 11.83 4.64 8.63
N VAL A 227 11.30 4.50 7.40
CA VAL A 227 11.92 5.06 6.19
C VAL A 227 12.00 6.58 6.24
N VAL A 228 10.94 7.25 6.70
CA VAL A 228 10.91 8.71 6.81
C VAL A 228 11.88 9.20 7.89
N THR A 229 11.98 8.52 9.02
CA THR A 229 12.98 8.81 10.06
C THR A 229 14.40 8.74 9.50
N GLU A 230 14.71 7.70 8.73
CA GLU A 230 16.02 7.51 8.13
C GLU A 230 16.32 8.55 7.04
N LYS A 231 15.33 8.98 6.25
CA LYS A 231 15.47 10.09 5.29
C LYS A 231 15.95 11.36 5.99
N TYR A 232 15.36 11.74 7.11
CA TYR A 232 15.77 12.92 7.87
C TYR A 232 17.17 12.77 8.45
N ARG A 233 17.50 11.60 9.03
CA ARG A 233 18.83 11.31 9.54
C ARG A 233 19.89 11.41 8.42
N ARG A 234 19.65 10.80 7.26
CA ARG A 234 20.57 10.86 6.12
C ARG A 234 20.72 12.26 5.55
N ALA A 235 19.63 13.01 5.40
CA ALA A 235 19.70 14.39 4.95
C ALA A 235 20.57 15.25 5.88
N ALA A 236 20.43 15.08 7.20
CA ALA A 236 21.27 15.77 8.18
C ALA A 236 22.75 15.36 8.07
N ILE A 237 23.05 14.05 7.95
CA ILE A 237 24.42 13.55 7.80
C ILE A 237 25.05 14.07 6.50
N SER A 238 24.34 13.97 5.37
CA SER A 238 24.82 14.44 4.06
C SER A 238 25.06 15.96 4.05
N TYR A 239 24.22 16.74 4.75
CA TYR A 239 24.43 18.18 4.92
C TYR A 239 25.70 18.47 5.73
N VAL A 240 25.90 17.80 6.86
CA VAL A 240 27.10 17.93 7.69
C VAL A 240 28.35 17.49 6.92
N GLN A 241 28.30 16.37 6.20
CA GLN A 241 29.41 15.90 5.37
C GLN A 241 29.68 16.83 4.18
N GLY A 242 28.65 17.46 3.60
CA GLY A 242 28.81 18.47 2.55
C GLY A 242 29.48 19.75 3.06
N LEU A 243 29.11 20.22 4.25
CA LEU A 243 29.75 21.38 4.89
C LEU A 243 31.20 21.09 5.33
N LEU A 244 31.42 19.94 5.98
CA LEU A 244 32.75 19.57 6.51
C LEU A 244 33.69 19.07 5.41
N GLY A 245 33.18 18.31 4.43
CA GLY A 245 33.96 17.74 3.33
C GLY A 245 34.15 18.71 2.16
N GLY A 246 33.17 19.57 1.86
CA GLY A 246 33.26 20.58 0.81
C GLY A 246 34.20 21.74 1.16
N SER A 247 34.25 22.13 2.44
CA SER A 247 35.14 23.21 2.91
C SER A 247 36.61 22.79 3.01
N PHE A 248 36.91 21.49 3.10
CA PHE A 248 38.29 20.99 3.29
C PHE A 248 39.01 20.64 1.98
N LEU A 249 38.29 20.43 0.87
CA LEU A 249 38.88 20.03 -0.42
C LEU A 249 38.93 21.13 -1.48
N GLN A 250 38.36 22.32 -1.23
CA GLN A 250 38.49 23.47 -2.12
C GLN A 250 39.81 24.26 -1.96
N PHE A 251 40.65 23.92 -0.98
CA PHE A 251 41.88 24.67 -0.67
C PHE A 251 43.15 23.82 -0.59
N LEU A 252 43.23 22.71 -1.33
CA LEU A 252 44.53 22.06 -1.56
C LEU A 252 45.12 22.61 -2.87
N PRO A 253 46.02 23.63 -2.81
CA PRO A 253 46.79 24.01 -3.99
C PRO A 253 47.67 22.81 -4.37
N VAL A 254 47.34 22.19 -5.50
CA VAL A 254 48.24 21.24 -6.15
C VAL A 254 49.44 22.05 -6.62
N ARG A 255 50.60 21.83 -5.98
CA ARG A 255 51.90 22.24 -6.52
C ARG A 255 52.48 21.10 -7.33
#